data_AF-A0A924LXI3-F1
#
_entry.id   AF-A0A924LXI3-F1
#
_cell.length_a   1.000
_cell.length_b   1.000
_cell.length_c   1.000
_cell.angle_alpha   90.00
_cell.angle_beta   90.00
_cell.angle_gamma   90.00
#
_symmetry.space_group_name_H-M   'P 1'
#
loop_
_entity.id
_entity.type
_entity.pdbx_description
1 polymer ?
#
loop_
_entity_poly.entity_id
_entity_poly.type
_entity_poly.pdbx_seq_one_letter_code
_entity_poly.pdbx_strand_id
1 'polypeptide(L)'
;MNNARKFWVLVATAAGPLLSAGAAEPAPAATPQLRIAPLTLDVSLAPGESITRDVTVSAGSAAPLTVAFEHADFGFSPGNYAVQLIEDSAPTTVEFSTREWFSVMPTTFKIPAGKSLTIPLTITAPGNVGPGTHLGAALFRTVPGPRPPGGTQIVTSARTGPLVFVTIRGGSRPKPRIGKLKVPALVTTGPIPVTLSAAVSGDGYVRVSGTVELSGNNMHDKIEVPEKIVVAGSSRTLIPGAQVGHKLGGKSLKVGRYTVTSTLIIAPTGRKLTRVEHVWLIPVWLIVATGTALLLILVSVGVGIRMFVHNRRGLAVALAEVDEDLAGKARADDAFDEHDADEESSVHDEGDIDDDSSLDDEHVTADPSVPDER
;
A
#
# COMPACT_ATOMS: atom_id res chain seq x y z
N MET A 1 -63.49 103.91 8.93
CA MET A 1 -63.07 103.96 10.34
C MET A 1 -62.55 102.59 10.75
N ASN A 2 -61.31 102.57 11.23
CA ASN A 2 -60.58 101.42 11.72
C ASN A 2 -61.36 100.63 12.78
N ASN A 3 -61.24 99.30 12.78
CA ASN A 3 -61.00 98.58 14.03
C ASN A 3 -60.36 97.21 13.81
N ALA A 4 -59.25 97.05 14.53
CA ALA A 4 -58.26 95.98 14.46
C ALA A 4 -58.76 94.63 14.99
N ARG A 5 -58.25 93.53 14.44
CA ARG A 5 -58.32 92.20 15.05
C ARG A 5 -57.00 91.44 14.92
N LYS A 6 -56.25 91.49 16.03
CA LYS A 6 -55.36 90.51 16.67
C LYS A 6 -54.83 89.35 15.79
N PHE A 7 -53.52 89.38 15.54
CA PHE A 7 -52.73 88.25 15.05
C PHE A 7 -52.50 87.23 16.17
N TRP A 8 -52.78 85.95 15.88
CA TRP A 8 -52.21 84.81 16.61
C TRP A 8 -51.26 84.08 15.66
N VAL A 9 -49.99 83.98 16.06
CA VAL A 9 -48.99 83.14 15.39
C VAL A 9 -49.08 81.75 16.00
N LEU A 10 -49.35 80.74 15.18
CA LEU A 10 -49.18 79.34 15.54
C LEU A 10 -48.11 78.76 14.62
N VAL A 11 -46.97 78.45 15.23
CA VAL A 11 -45.79 77.84 14.65
C VAL A 11 -46.14 76.40 14.26
N ALA A 12 -46.11 76.10 12.96
CA ALA A 12 -46.23 74.74 12.45
C ALA A 12 -44.83 74.11 12.37
N THR A 13 -44.54 73.18 13.28
CA THR A 13 -43.32 72.37 13.25
C THR A 13 -43.43 71.33 12.14
N ALA A 14 -42.75 71.57 11.02
CA ALA A 14 -42.64 70.59 9.94
C ALA A 14 -41.57 69.54 10.28
N ALA A 15 -42.00 68.33 10.65
CA ALA A 15 -41.12 67.17 10.75
C ALA A 15 -40.82 66.64 9.34
N GLY A 16 -39.64 66.96 8.82
CA GLY A 16 -39.13 66.38 7.57
C GLY A 16 -38.54 64.99 7.82
N PRO A 17 -38.77 63.99 6.95
CA PRO A 17 -38.16 62.68 7.09
C PRO A 17 -36.66 62.75 6.82
N LEU A 18 -35.86 62.27 7.78
CA LEU A 18 -34.44 61.99 7.62
C LEU A 18 -34.26 60.86 6.60
N LEU A 19 -33.79 61.20 5.39
CA LEU A 19 -33.27 60.22 4.43
C LEU A 19 -31.98 59.62 5.02
N SER A 20 -32.11 58.46 5.63
CA SER A 20 -30.96 57.63 5.99
C SER A 20 -30.35 57.09 4.70
N ALA A 21 -29.18 57.62 4.32
CA ALA A 21 -28.37 57.05 3.26
C ALA A 21 -27.86 55.68 3.74
N GLY A 22 -28.54 54.61 3.34
CA GLY A 22 -28.10 53.25 3.60
C GLY A 22 -26.71 53.05 2.99
N ALA A 23 -25.70 52.89 3.85
CA ALA A 23 -24.40 52.40 3.43
C ALA A 23 -24.60 51.02 2.79
N ALA A 24 -24.33 50.91 1.49
CA ALA A 24 -24.38 49.64 0.79
C ALA A 24 -23.39 48.68 1.46
N GLU A 25 -23.92 47.59 2.02
CA GLU A 25 -23.12 46.50 2.57
C GLU A 25 -22.17 45.98 1.46
N PRO A 26 -20.88 45.79 1.73
CA PRO A 26 -19.96 45.25 0.74
C PRO A 26 -20.43 43.84 0.34
N ALA A 27 -20.84 43.69 -0.93
CA ALA A 27 -21.27 42.40 -1.46
C ALA A 27 -20.18 41.35 -1.21
N PRO A 28 -20.55 40.12 -0.76
CA PRO A 28 -19.59 39.06 -0.52
C PRO A 28 -18.76 38.83 -1.78
N ALA A 29 -17.43 38.77 -1.63
CA ALA A 29 -16.52 38.52 -2.74
C ALA A 29 -16.94 37.21 -3.45
N ALA A 30 -17.42 37.33 -4.69
CA ALA A 30 -17.86 36.19 -5.46
C ALA A 30 -16.65 35.27 -5.72
N THR A 31 -16.64 34.09 -5.11
CA THR A 31 -15.60 33.09 -5.36
C THR A 31 -15.66 32.69 -6.84
N PRO A 32 -14.58 32.86 -7.62
CA PRO A 32 -14.58 32.49 -9.03
C PRO A 32 -14.79 30.98 -9.14
N GLN A 33 -15.84 30.58 -9.87
CA GLN A 33 -16.12 29.18 -10.15
C GLN A 33 -15.71 28.89 -11.59
N LEU A 34 -14.53 28.32 -11.78
CA LEU A 34 -14.05 27.89 -13.09
C LEU A 34 -14.31 26.38 -13.25
N ARG A 35 -14.95 25.97 -14.35
CA ARG A 35 -15.20 24.56 -14.68
C ARG A 35 -14.64 24.25 -16.06
N ILE A 36 -14.14 23.03 -16.22
CA ILE A 36 -13.50 22.57 -17.46
C ILE A 36 -14.00 21.19 -17.88
N ALA A 37 -13.99 20.93 -19.18
CA ALA A 37 -14.22 19.61 -19.75
C ALA A 37 -13.41 19.42 -21.04
N PRO A 38 -12.81 18.23 -21.29
CA PRO A 38 -12.70 17.10 -20.36
C PRO A 38 -11.67 17.36 -19.24
N LEU A 39 -11.64 16.49 -18.21
CA LEU A 39 -10.64 16.52 -17.12
C LEU A 39 -9.36 15.76 -17.47
N THR A 40 -9.41 14.91 -18.51
CA THR A 40 -8.28 14.10 -18.97
C THR A 40 -8.29 14.03 -20.48
N LEU A 41 -7.12 14.19 -21.09
CA LEU A 41 -6.91 14.10 -22.53
C LEU A 41 -5.88 13.01 -22.82
N ASP A 42 -6.31 11.96 -23.51
CA ASP A 42 -5.47 10.87 -23.97
C ASP A 42 -5.12 11.11 -25.45
N VAL A 43 -3.84 11.25 -25.76
CA VAL A 43 -3.37 11.59 -27.11
C VAL A 43 -2.27 10.63 -27.53
N SER A 44 -2.28 10.21 -28.80
CA SER A 44 -1.19 9.43 -29.39
C SER A 44 -0.63 10.18 -30.60
N LEU A 45 0.68 10.42 -30.58
CA LEU A 45 1.41 11.19 -31.60
C LEU A 45 2.66 10.42 -32.06
N ALA A 46 3.09 10.68 -33.29
CA ALA A 46 4.45 10.43 -33.74
C ALA A 46 5.36 11.61 -33.33
N PRO A 47 6.68 11.42 -33.25
CA PRO A 47 7.60 12.54 -33.07
C PRO A 47 7.40 13.61 -34.15
N GLY A 48 7.28 14.88 -33.75
CA GLY A 48 7.01 16.00 -34.66
C GLY A 48 5.53 16.20 -35.05
N GLU A 49 4.62 15.31 -34.62
CA GLU A 49 3.19 15.42 -34.95
C GLU A 49 2.48 16.45 -34.04
N SER A 50 1.49 17.15 -34.59
CA SER A 50 0.61 18.05 -33.86
C SER A 50 -0.84 17.60 -33.97
N ILE A 51 -1.61 17.81 -32.89
CA ILE A 51 -3.05 17.59 -32.89
C ILE A 51 -3.76 18.71 -32.12
N THR A 52 -4.99 19.03 -32.52
CA THR A 52 -5.84 19.98 -31.81
C THR A 52 -7.00 19.26 -31.14
N ARG A 53 -7.29 19.62 -29.89
CA ARG A 53 -8.41 19.10 -29.09
C ARG A 53 -9.22 20.25 -28.52
N ASP A 54 -10.53 20.09 -28.51
CA ASP A 54 -11.43 21.08 -27.95
C ASP A 54 -11.53 20.93 -26.43
N VAL A 55 -11.29 22.02 -25.71
CA VAL A 55 -11.46 22.11 -24.26
C VAL A 55 -12.51 23.15 -23.95
N THR A 56 -13.60 22.74 -23.31
CA THR A 56 -14.66 23.66 -22.87
C THR A 56 -14.32 24.24 -21.51
N VAL A 57 -14.26 25.56 -21.42
CA VAL A 57 -14.03 26.32 -20.20
C VAL A 57 -15.28 27.14 -19.88
N SER A 58 -15.79 27.05 -18.65
CA SER A 58 -17.05 27.69 -18.28
C SER A 58 -16.98 28.43 -16.96
N ALA A 59 -17.72 29.53 -16.89
CA ALA A 59 -17.87 30.35 -15.70
C ALA A 59 -19.12 29.88 -14.93
N GLY A 60 -18.91 29.25 -13.78
CA GLY A 60 -19.98 28.92 -12.83
C GLY A 60 -20.41 30.09 -11.94
N SER A 61 -19.74 31.24 -12.04
CA SER A 61 -20.06 32.45 -11.29
C SER A 61 -21.09 33.33 -12.02
N ALA A 62 -21.81 34.14 -11.23
CA ALA A 62 -22.72 35.17 -11.75
C ALA A 62 -21.99 36.40 -12.34
N ALA A 63 -20.67 36.48 -12.18
CA ALA A 63 -19.81 37.51 -12.78
C ALA A 63 -18.99 36.92 -13.95
N PRO A 64 -18.65 37.73 -14.98
CA PRO A 64 -17.75 37.31 -16.06
C PRO A 64 -16.34 37.04 -15.51
N LEU A 65 -15.65 36.06 -16.11
CA LEU A 65 -14.30 35.67 -15.73
C LEU A 65 -13.32 36.02 -16.84
N THR A 66 -12.19 36.65 -16.51
CA THR A 66 -11.02 36.69 -17.38
C THR A 66 -10.16 35.49 -17.06
N VAL A 67 -9.77 34.72 -18.07
CA VAL A 67 -9.02 33.48 -17.92
C VAL A 67 -7.76 33.55 -18.77
N ALA A 68 -6.64 33.16 -18.19
CA ALA A 68 -5.36 32.98 -18.87
C ALA A 68 -5.01 31.50 -18.97
N PHE A 69 -4.44 31.10 -20.10
CA PHE A 69 -3.87 29.79 -20.32
C PHE A 69 -2.49 29.70 -19.68
N GLU A 70 -2.23 28.61 -18.98
CA GLU A 70 -0.95 28.25 -18.38
C GLU A 70 -0.72 26.76 -18.63
N HIS A 71 0.51 26.30 -18.43
CA HIS A 71 0.85 24.88 -18.49
C HIS A 71 1.72 24.53 -17.28
N ALA A 72 1.63 23.29 -16.82
CA ALA A 72 2.47 22.78 -15.76
C ALA A 72 2.80 21.31 -16.00
N ASP A 73 3.88 20.83 -15.39
CA ASP A 73 4.05 19.41 -15.19
C ASP A 73 3.20 18.95 -14.02
N PHE A 74 2.90 17.66 -13.98
CA PHE A 74 2.32 17.07 -12.79
C PHE A 74 2.95 15.72 -12.50
N GLY A 75 3.05 15.43 -11.21
CA GLY A 75 3.46 14.14 -10.69
C GLY A 75 2.38 13.55 -9.80
N PHE A 76 2.76 12.45 -9.15
CA PHE A 76 1.91 11.79 -8.17
C PHE A 76 2.64 11.80 -6.83
N SER A 77 1.96 12.26 -5.79
CA SER A 77 2.49 12.28 -4.43
C SER A 77 2.88 10.85 -3.99
N PRO A 78 4.05 10.68 -3.34
CA PRO A 78 4.38 9.43 -2.68
C PRO A 78 3.30 9.00 -1.68
N GLY A 79 3.02 7.69 -1.62
CA GLY A 79 2.09 7.10 -0.65
C GLY A 79 0.62 7.08 -1.09
N ASN A 80 0.03 8.25 -1.38
CA ASN A 80 -1.40 8.35 -1.73
C ASN A 80 -1.67 8.53 -3.24
N TYR A 81 -0.64 8.82 -4.04
CA TYR A 81 -0.73 9.05 -5.48
C TYR A 81 -1.72 10.16 -5.88
N ALA A 82 -1.92 11.15 -5.01
CA ALA A 82 -2.65 12.36 -5.37
C ALA A 82 -1.88 13.12 -6.47
N VAL A 83 -2.61 13.69 -7.43
CA VAL A 83 -2.02 14.55 -8.47
C VAL A 83 -1.44 15.79 -7.81
N GLN A 84 -0.17 16.08 -8.10
CA GLN A 84 0.50 17.30 -7.66
C GLN A 84 1.03 18.03 -8.87
N LEU A 85 0.67 19.31 -9.00
CA LEU A 85 1.28 20.18 -9.99
C LEU A 85 2.72 20.46 -9.55
N ILE A 86 3.65 20.35 -10.50
CA ILE A 86 5.06 20.63 -10.29
C ILE A 86 5.27 22.05 -10.81
N GLU A 87 5.34 22.99 -9.88
CA GLU A 87 5.49 24.42 -10.17
C GLU A 87 6.93 24.76 -10.60
N ASP A 88 7.06 25.86 -11.35
CA ASP A 88 8.25 26.36 -12.06
C ASP A 88 9.53 26.48 -11.23
N SER A 89 9.42 26.49 -9.90
CA SER A 89 10.55 26.67 -8.99
C SER A 89 11.47 25.44 -8.88
N ALA A 90 11.11 24.30 -9.51
CA ALA A 90 11.95 23.11 -9.56
C ALA A 90 12.97 23.23 -10.72
N PRO A 91 14.30 23.16 -10.46
CA PRO A 91 15.36 23.46 -11.43
C PRO A 91 15.52 22.44 -12.58
N THR A 92 14.64 21.46 -12.70
CA THR A 92 14.74 20.41 -13.73
C THR A 92 13.35 20.08 -14.26
N THR A 93 13.18 20.22 -15.57
CA THR A 93 12.08 19.60 -16.31
C THR A 93 11.94 18.14 -15.88
N VAL A 94 10.73 17.74 -15.51
CA VAL A 94 10.46 16.37 -15.09
C VAL A 94 10.72 15.44 -16.26
N GLU A 95 11.30 14.27 -16.00
CA GLU A 95 11.42 13.22 -17.02
C GLU A 95 10.02 12.96 -17.62
N PHE A 96 9.93 13.01 -18.96
CA PHE A 96 8.67 12.89 -19.71
C PHE A 96 7.68 14.08 -19.59
N SER A 97 8.18 15.31 -19.45
CA SER A 97 7.36 16.54 -19.47
C SER A 97 6.74 16.84 -20.85
N THR A 98 5.49 17.31 -20.84
CA THR A 98 4.80 17.90 -22.02
C THR A 98 4.52 19.39 -21.86
N ARG A 99 5.08 20.04 -20.84
CA ARG A 99 4.78 21.42 -20.45
C ARG A 99 4.82 22.40 -21.63
N GLU A 100 5.86 22.32 -22.46
CA GLU A 100 6.07 23.23 -23.60
C GLU A 100 5.34 22.80 -24.89
N TRP A 101 4.57 21.71 -24.86
CA TRP A 101 3.93 21.16 -26.05
C TRP A 101 2.57 21.79 -26.33
N PHE A 102 2.05 22.57 -25.38
CA PHE A 102 0.70 23.09 -25.40
C PHE A 102 0.64 24.53 -25.91
N SER A 103 -0.28 24.79 -26.84
CA SER A 103 -0.56 26.12 -27.35
C SER A 103 -2.07 26.35 -27.46
N VAL A 104 -2.48 27.56 -27.10
CA VAL A 104 -3.86 28.04 -27.17
C VAL A 104 -3.83 29.46 -27.72
N MET A 105 -4.75 29.77 -28.64
CA MET A 105 -4.89 31.13 -29.17
C MET A 105 -6.36 31.58 -29.13
N PRO A 106 -6.68 32.71 -28.48
CA PRO A 106 -5.79 33.58 -27.70
C PRO A 106 -5.42 32.98 -26.33
N THR A 107 -4.25 33.35 -25.78
CA THR A 107 -3.80 32.88 -24.45
C THR A 107 -4.56 33.50 -23.28
N THR A 108 -5.25 34.62 -23.50
CA THR A 108 -6.14 35.24 -22.52
C THR A 108 -7.48 35.55 -23.17
N PHE A 109 -8.56 35.23 -22.49
CA PHE A 109 -9.92 35.42 -23.00
C PHE A 109 -10.92 35.68 -21.86
N LYS A 110 -12.06 36.27 -22.22
CA LYS A 110 -13.13 36.61 -21.28
C LYS A 110 -14.33 35.68 -21.48
N ILE A 111 -14.71 34.98 -20.43
CA ILE A 111 -15.89 34.12 -20.38
C ILE A 111 -17.04 34.93 -19.76
N PRO A 112 -18.16 35.12 -20.48
CA PRO A 112 -19.34 35.77 -19.90
C PRO A 112 -19.90 34.97 -18.71
N ALA A 113 -20.58 35.66 -17.79
CA ALA A 113 -21.20 35.03 -16.62
C ALA A 113 -22.13 33.87 -17.01
N GLY A 114 -21.97 32.71 -16.36
CA GLY A 114 -22.80 31.52 -16.64
C GLY A 114 -22.63 30.91 -18.02
N LYS A 115 -21.63 31.33 -18.83
CA LYS A 115 -21.39 30.82 -20.18
C LYS A 115 -20.16 29.93 -20.25
N SER A 116 -20.04 29.25 -21.39
CA SER A 116 -18.93 28.36 -21.73
C SER A 116 -18.30 28.80 -23.04
N LEU A 117 -16.98 28.68 -23.14
CA LEU A 117 -16.22 28.84 -24.38
C LEU A 117 -15.50 27.54 -24.69
N THR A 118 -15.49 27.15 -25.96
CA THR A 118 -14.68 26.03 -26.44
C THR A 118 -13.36 26.60 -26.96
N ILE A 119 -12.27 26.11 -26.39
CA ILE A 119 -10.91 26.58 -26.63
C ILE A 119 -10.15 25.48 -27.37
N PRO A 120 -9.62 25.73 -28.57
CA PRO A 120 -8.79 24.77 -29.28
C PRO A 120 -7.41 24.69 -28.62
N LEU A 121 -7.11 23.56 -28.00
CA LEU A 121 -5.80 23.24 -27.43
C LEU A 121 -4.99 22.45 -28.45
N THR A 122 -3.92 23.06 -28.96
CA THR A 122 -2.97 22.38 -29.84
C THR A 122 -1.85 21.77 -29.01
N ILE A 123 -1.55 20.50 -29.29
CA ILE A 123 -0.51 19.70 -28.63
C ILE A 123 0.49 19.28 -29.71
N THR A 124 1.74 19.71 -29.58
CA THR A 124 2.80 19.43 -30.56
C THR A 124 3.96 18.67 -29.92
N ALA A 125 4.20 17.46 -30.39
CA ALA A 125 5.34 16.66 -29.95
C ALA A 125 6.63 17.14 -30.66
N PRO A 126 7.74 17.36 -29.94
CA PRO A 126 9.04 17.64 -30.55
C PRO A 126 9.49 16.51 -31.50
N GLY A 127 10.24 16.83 -32.55
CA GLY A 127 10.73 15.83 -33.51
C GLY A 127 11.74 14.82 -32.94
N ASN A 128 12.44 15.20 -31.87
CA ASN A 128 13.48 14.40 -31.20
C ASN A 128 12.97 13.69 -29.93
N VAL A 129 11.65 13.63 -29.72
CA VAL A 129 11.08 13.02 -28.52
C VAL A 129 11.14 11.49 -28.59
N GLY A 130 11.59 10.87 -27.50
CA GLY A 130 11.61 9.42 -27.35
C GLY A 130 10.21 8.80 -27.19
N PRO A 131 10.04 7.51 -27.52
CA PRO A 131 8.78 6.81 -27.34
C PRO A 131 8.34 6.75 -25.87
N GLY A 132 7.04 6.59 -25.65
CA GLY A 132 6.44 6.41 -24.33
C GLY A 132 5.46 7.50 -23.93
N THR A 133 5.04 7.51 -22.65
CA THR A 133 4.03 8.45 -22.16
C THR A 133 4.70 9.65 -21.51
N HIS A 134 4.34 10.82 -22.02
CA HIS A 134 4.69 12.12 -21.48
C HIS A 134 3.46 12.75 -20.84
N LEU A 135 3.68 13.48 -19.74
CA LEU A 135 2.65 13.99 -18.85
C LEU A 135 2.72 15.51 -18.75
N GLY A 136 1.57 16.15 -18.64
CA GLY A 136 1.49 17.58 -18.34
C GLY A 136 0.05 18.03 -18.18
N ALA A 137 -0.15 19.24 -17.68
CA ALA A 137 -1.44 19.82 -17.43
C ALA A 137 -1.59 21.09 -18.26
N ALA A 138 -2.67 21.19 -19.03
CA ALA A 138 -3.05 22.39 -19.76
C ALA A 138 -4.03 23.17 -18.89
N LEU A 139 -3.54 24.19 -18.18
CA LEU A 139 -4.23 24.86 -17.09
C LEU A 139 -4.88 26.17 -17.55
N PHE A 140 -6.01 26.48 -16.92
CA PHE A 140 -6.73 27.73 -17.08
C PHE A 140 -6.84 28.40 -15.73
N ARG A 141 -6.32 29.62 -15.63
CA ARG A 141 -6.30 30.40 -14.39
C ARG A 141 -7.17 31.64 -14.53
N THR A 142 -8.01 31.89 -13.53
CA THR A 142 -8.77 33.15 -13.49
C THR A 142 -7.83 34.30 -13.13
N VAL A 143 -7.85 35.34 -13.95
CA VAL A 143 -7.12 36.59 -13.72
C VAL A 143 -8.01 37.52 -12.90
N PRO A 144 -7.57 37.95 -11.71
CA PRO A 144 -8.31 38.91 -10.90
C PRO A 144 -8.58 40.23 -11.64
N GLY A 145 -9.74 40.82 -11.39
CA GLY A 145 -10.05 42.16 -11.87
C GLY A 145 -9.19 43.25 -11.20
N PRO A 146 -9.21 44.48 -11.72
CA PRO A 146 -8.51 45.62 -11.13
C PRO A 146 -8.95 45.84 -9.67
N ARG A 147 -7.98 46.08 -8.78
CA ARG A 147 -8.25 46.38 -7.37
C ARG A 147 -8.89 47.78 -7.24
N PRO A 148 -10.01 47.94 -6.51
CA PRO A 148 -10.56 49.25 -6.20
C PRO A 148 -9.58 50.07 -5.31
N PRO A 149 -9.43 51.38 -5.52
CA PRO A 149 -8.60 52.22 -4.65
C PRO A 149 -9.09 52.19 -3.19
N GLY A 150 -8.16 52.00 -2.24
CA GLY A 150 -8.42 52.24 -0.81
C GLY A 150 -9.00 51.08 0.02
N GLY A 151 -9.15 49.87 -0.53
CA GLY A 151 -9.67 48.70 0.22
C GLY A 151 -8.68 47.53 0.30
N THR A 152 -8.71 46.77 1.40
CA THR A 152 -8.10 45.43 1.50
C THR A 152 -9.04 44.42 0.85
N GLN A 153 -8.65 43.87 -0.29
CA GLN A 153 -9.42 42.84 -1.00
C GLN A 153 -8.65 41.53 -0.94
N ILE A 154 -9.30 40.47 -0.44
CA ILE A 154 -8.82 39.10 -0.62
C ILE A 154 -9.14 38.70 -2.05
N VAL A 155 -8.10 38.44 -2.83
CA VAL A 155 -8.21 38.04 -4.22
C VAL A 155 -7.97 36.55 -4.31
N THR A 156 -8.98 35.81 -4.75
CA THR A 156 -8.88 34.37 -5.02
C THR A 156 -8.76 34.14 -6.53
N SER A 157 -7.83 33.28 -6.94
CA SER A 157 -7.73 32.81 -8.32
C SER A 157 -7.95 31.31 -8.38
N ALA A 158 -8.91 30.87 -9.19
CA ALA A 158 -9.11 29.47 -9.51
C ALA A 158 -8.15 29.06 -10.63
N ARG A 159 -7.52 27.88 -10.50
CA ARG A 159 -6.65 27.27 -11.50
C ARG A 159 -7.07 25.82 -11.70
N THR A 160 -7.44 25.45 -12.92
CA THR A 160 -7.88 24.08 -13.25
C THR A 160 -7.69 23.79 -14.73
N GLY A 161 -7.50 22.52 -15.11
CA GLY A 161 -7.14 22.14 -16.47
C GLY A 161 -7.16 20.63 -16.69
N PRO A 162 -7.33 20.14 -17.93
CA PRO A 162 -7.16 18.73 -18.22
C PRO A 162 -5.73 18.26 -17.90
N LEU A 163 -5.64 17.05 -17.35
CA LEU A 163 -4.41 16.28 -17.36
C LEU A 163 -4.24 15.66 -18.74
N VAL A 164 -3.11 15.94 -19.39
CA VAL A 164 -2.82 15.49 -20.75
C VAL A 164 -1.79 14.37 -20.69
N PHE A 165 -2.14 13.25 -21.29
CA PHE A 165 -1.32 12.05 -21.44
C PHE A 165 -0.98 11.89 -22.91
N VAL A 166 0.27 12.20 -23.29
CA VAL A 166 0.71 12.09 -24.67
C VAL A 166 1.57 10.85 -24.84
N THR A 167 1.12 9.89 -25.65
CA THR A 167 1.85 8.67 -25.96
C THR A 167 2.55 8.78 -27.30
N ILE A 168 3.87 8.89 -27.27
CA ILE A 168 4.73 8.85 -28.45
C ILE A 168 4.86 7.41 -28.93
N ARG A 169 4.46 7.16 -30.18
CA ARG A 169 4.49 5.83 -30.80
C ARG A 169 5.93 5.35 -31.01
N GLY A 170 6.10 4.03 -31.09
CA GLY A 170 7.40 3.37 -31.31
C GLY A 170 7.97 2.67 -30.06
N GLY A 171 7.31 2.81 -28.91
CA GLY A 171 7.70 2.14 -27.66
C GLY A 171 7.14 0.73 -27.49
N SER A 172 7.61 0.08 -26.43
CA SER A 172 7.08 -1.18 -25.94
C SER A 172 5.69 -0.99 -25.33
N ARG A 173 4.76 -1.93 -25.56
CA ARG A 173 3.41 -1.85 -24.98
C ARG A 173 3.47 -1.87 -23.45
N PRO A 174 2.56 -1.16 -22.76
CA PRO A 174 2.52 -1.20 -21.30
C PRO A 174 2.15 -2.61 -20.84
N LYS A 175 2.94 -3.15 -19.93
CA LYS A 175 2.78 -4.48 -19.31
C LYS A 175 2.38 -4.30 -17.86
N PRO A 176 1.06 -4.21 -17.56
CA PRO A 176 0.58 -4.10 -16.20
C PRO A 176 0.68 -5.43 -15.48
N ARG A 177 1.12 -5.38 -14.23
CA ARG A 177 1.18 -6.50 -13.30
C ARG A 177 0.55 -6.10 -11.96
N ILE A 178 0.00 -7.08 -11.25
CA ILE A 178 -0.25 -6.88 -9.82
C ILE A 178 1.11 -6.71 -9.16
N GLY A 179 1.26 -5.64 -8.39
CA GLY A 179 2.44 -5.40 -7.57
C GLY A 179 2.40 -6.30 -6.34
N LYS A 180 2.27 -5.67 -5.17
CA LYS A 180 2.17 -6.36 -3.87
C LYS A 180 0.71 -6.37 -3.41
N LEU A 181 0.16 -7.58 -3.18
CA LEU A 181 -0.97 -7.79 -2.29
C LEU A 181 -0.37 -8.28 -0.97
N LYS A 182 -0.42 -7.45 0.08
CA LYS A 182 0.05 -7.81 1.41
C LYS A 182 -1.16 -7.99 2.33
N VAL A 183 -1.27 -9.20 2.84
CA VAL A 183 -2.19 -9.58 3.91
C VAL A 183 -1.34 -10.32 4.96
N PRO A 184 -1.48 -10.04 6.26
CA PRO A 184 -0.81 -10.84 7.27
C PRO A 184 -1.26 -12.30 7.17
N ALA A 185 -0.33 -13.26 7.28
CA ALA A 185 -0.69 -14.69 7.27
C ALA A 185 -1.55 -15.07 8.49
N LEU A 186 -1.33 -14.37 9.61
CA LEU A 186 -2.04 -14.54 10.87
C LEU A 186 -2.48 -13.18 11.40
N VAL A 187 -3.74 -13.07 11.81
CA VAL A 187 -4.30 -11.94 12.54
C VAL A 187 -4.98 -12.43 13.82
N THR A 188 -4.94 -11.63 14.87
CA THR A 188 -5.52 -12.01 16.16
C THR A 188 -6.91 -11.42 16.37
N THR A 189 -7.23 -10.35 15.64
CA THR A 189 -8.50 -9.64 15.70
C THR A 189 -8.86 -9.09 14.32
N GLY A 190 -10.15 -8.99 14.03
CA GLY A 190 -10.63 -8.18 12.93
C GLY A 190 -10.59 -6.68 13.27
N PRO A 191 -10.61 -5.79 12.27
CA PRO A 191 -10.65 -6.07 10.83
C PRO A 191 -9.28 -6.35 10.20
N ILE A 192 -9.26 -7.13 9.11
CA ILE A 192 -8.03 -7.56 8.44
C ILE A 192 -7.46 -6.41 7.60
N PRO A 193 -6.22 -5.95 7.85
CA PRO A 193 -5.58 -4.93 7.04
C PRO A 193 -5.13 -5.51 5.70
N VAL A 194 -5.44 -4.83 4.61
CA VAL A 194 -5.01 -5.23 3.27
C VAL A 194 -4.28 -4.09 2.59
N THR A 195 -3.12 -4.39 1.99
CA THR A 195 -2.42 -3.44 1.12
C THR A 195 -2.39 -4.01 -0.29
N LEU A 196 -2.86 -3.25 -1.27
CA LEU A 196 -2.83 -3.64 -2.68
C LEU A 196 -2.10 -2.58 -3.49
N SER A 197 -1.21 -3.02 -4.38
CA SER A 197 -0.50 -2.18 -5.33
C SER A 197 -0.48 -2.80 -6.72
N ALA A 198 -0.40 -1.96 -7.75
CA ALA A 198 -0.22 -2.33 -9.14
C ALA A 198 1.04 -1.68 -9.68
N ALA A 199 1.74 -2.34 -10.60
CA ALA A 199 2.92 -1.78 -11.24
C ALA A 199 2.85 -1.98 -12.75
N VAL A 200 3.46 -1.06 -13.49
CA VAL A 200 3.48 -1.12 -14.96
C VAL A 200 4.94 -1.03 -15.43
N SER A 201 5.32 -1.96 -16.30
CA SER A 201 6.58 -1.94 -17.04
C SER A 201 6.34 -1.69 -18.52
N GLY A 202 7.39 -1.35 -19.26
CA GLY A 202 7.33 -0.98 -20.68
C GLY A 202 7.15 0.53 -20.83
N ASP A 203 6.48 0.95 -21.90
CA ASP A 203 6.17 2.35 -22.16
C ASP A 203 4.66 2.55 -22.14
N GLY A 204 4.18 3.66 -21.60
CA GLY A 204 2.75 3.92 -21.52
C GLY A 204 2.22 4.22 -20.14
N TYR A 205 0.90 4.23 -20.03
CA TYR A 205 0.17 4.13 -18.78
C TYR A 205 -1.03 3.21 -18.99
N VAL A 206 -1.62 2.74 -17.89
CA VAL A 206 -2.91 2.04 -17.91
C VAL A 206 -3.83 2.65 -16.86
N ARG A 207 -5.12 2.37 -16.97
CA ARG A 207 -6.07 2.64 -15.89
C ARG A 207 -6.42 1.33 -15.20
N VAL A 208 -6.30 1.33 -13.88
CA VAL A 208 -6.47 0.16 -13.03
C VAL A 208 -7.61 0.45 -12.07
N SER A 209 -8.63 -0.38 -12.12
CA SER A 209 -9.75 -0.41 -11.17
C SER A 209 -9.94 -1.84 -10.68
N GLY A 210 -10.80 -2.09 -9.70
CA GLY A 210 -11.02 -3.47 -9.26
C GLY A 210 -11.74 -3.61 -7.94
N THR A 211 -11.60 -4.80 -7.37
CA THR A 211 -12.23 -5.17 -6.10
C THR A 211 -11.27 -6.01 -5.27
N VAL A 212 -11.39 -5.90 -3.95
CA VAL A 212 -10.79 -6.84 -3.01
C VAL A 212 -11.88 -7.42 -2.15
N GLU A 213 -11.97 -8.74 -2.15
CA GLU A 213 -13.03 -9.50 -1.51
C GLU A 213 -12.44 -10.39 -0.41
N LEU A 214 -13.12 -10.43 0.73
CA LEU A 214 -12.87 -11.34 1.83
C LEU A 214 -13.97 -12.40 1.84
N SER A 215 -13.60 -13.68 1.87
CA SER A 215 -14.55 -14.79 1.99
C SER A 215 -14.06 -15.83 3.02
N GLY A 216 -14.96 -16.31 3.88
CA GLY A 216 -14.69 -17.40 4.82
C GLY A 216 -15.68 -17.43 5.98
N ASN A 217 -15.97 -18.60 6.53
CA ASN A 217 -16.87 -18.76 7.69
C ASN A 217 -18.23 -18.06 7.53
N ASN A 218 -18.85 -18.16 6.34
CA ASN A 218 -20.10 -17.48 5.95
C ASN A 218 -20.03 -15.94 5.95
N MET A 219 -18.83 -15.35 6.03
CA MET A 219 -18.60 -13.92 5.87
C MET A 219 -18.19 -13.62 4.43
N HIS A 220 -18.79 -12.57 3.88
CA HIS A 220 -18.40 -11.96 2.62
C HIS A 220 -18.32 -10.45 2.82
N ASP A 221 -17.17 -9.87 2.49
CA ASP A 221 -16.97 -8.42 2.54
C ASP A 221 -16.16 -7.98 1.32
N LYS A 222 -16.37 -6.74 0.86
CA LYS A 222 -15.83 -6.26 -0.40
C LYS A 222 -15.45 -4.78 -0.30
N ILE A 223 -14.25 -4.47 -0.79
CA ILE A 223 -13.77 -3.11 -0.98
C ILE A 223 -13.65 -2.86 -2.48
N GLU A 224 -14.23 -1.76 -2.94
CA GLU A 224 -14.02 -1.28 -4.30
C GLU A 224 -12.72 -0.50 -4.39
N VAL A 225 -11.97 -0.79 -5.45
CA VAL A 225 -10.75 -0.07 -5.81
C VAL A 225 -11.14 0.96 -6.86
N PRO A 226 -11.14 2.26 -6.53
CA PRO A 226 -11.46 3.30 -7.49
C PRO A 226 -10.43 3.29 -8.63
N GLU A 227 -10.87 3.73 -9.80
CA GLU A 227 -10.00 3.81 -10.97
C GLU A 227 -8.82 4.75 -10.68
N LYS A 228 -7.62 4.21 -10.88
CA LYS A 228 -6.36 4.94 -10.76
C LYS A 228 -5.56 4.74 -12.04
N ILE A 229 -4.99 5.83 -12.54
CA ILE A 229 -3.97 5.78 -13.58
C ILE A 229 -2.74 5.05 -13.02
N VAL A 230 -1.92 4.38 -13.82
CA VAL A 230 -0.60 3.84 -13.44
C VAL A 230 0.34 4.02 -14.61
N VAL A 231 1.39 4.83 -14.45
CA VAL A 231 2.36 5.14 -15.51
C VAL A 231 3.48 4.11 -15.48
N ALA A 232 4.04 3.78 -16.64
CA ALA A 232 5.14 2.83 -16.72
C ALA A 232 6.37 3.30 -15.95
N GLY A 233 7.17 2.35 -15.46
CA GLY A 233 8.29 2.64 -14.55
C GLY A 233 7.85 2.94 -13.11
N SER A 234 6.55 3.15 -12.86
CA SER A 234 6.01 3.39 -11.52
C SER A 234 5.23 2.20 -10.96
N SER A 235 5.22 2.09 -9.63
CA SER A 235 4.26 1.29 -8.87
C SER A 235 3.23 2.23 -8.27
N ARG A 236 1.98 1.79 -8.07
CA ARG A 236 0.94 2.56 -7.38
C ARG A 236 0.25 1.75 -6.32
N THR A 237 0.09 2.36 -5.16
CA THR A 237 -0.72 1.82 -4.06
C THR A 237 -2.19 2.13 -4.34
N LEU A 238 -2.95 1.06 -4.57
CA LEU A 238 -4.38 1.13 -4.86
C LEU A 238 -5.17 1.19 -3.55
N ILE A 239 -4.80 0.35 -2.59
CA ILE A 239 -5.35 0.30 -1.23
C ILE A 239 -4.19 0.48 -0.24
N PRO A 240 -4.09 1.63 0.45
CA PRO A 240 -3.07 1.90 1.45
C PRO A 240 -3.42 1.27 2.80
N GLY A 241 -3.20 -0.05 2.94
CA GLY A 241 -3.13 -0.74 4.24
C GLY A 241 -4.23 -0.41 5.25
N ALA A 242 -3.85 -0.30 6.53
CA ALA A 242 -4.74 -0.17 7.69
C ALA A 242 -5.43 1.21 7.84
N GLN A 243 -5.68 1.94 6.74
CA GLN A 243 -6.44 3.18 6.79
C GLN A 243 -7.96 2.93 6.85
N VAL A 244 -8.69 3.94 7.34
CA VAL A 244 -10.15 3.89 7.49
C VAL A 244 -10.78 3.71 6.10
N GLY A 245 -11.61 2.67 5.93
CA GLY A 245 -12.23 2.32 4.63
C GLY A 245 -11.51 1.24 3.81
N HIS A 246 -10.38 0.74 4.28
CA HIS A 246 -9.55 -0.24 3.57
C HIS A 246 -9.30 -1.55 4.34
N LYS A 247 -10.09 -1.79 5.39
CA LYS A 247 -10.01 -3.01 6.21
C LYS A 247 -11.19 -3.93 5.90
N LEU A 248 -10.95 -5.23 5.85
CA LEU A 248 -11.98 -6.23 5.51
C LEU A 248 -12.45 -6.99 6.74
N GLY A 249 -13.77 -7.17 6.82
CA GLY A 249 -14.47 -7.92 7.85
C GLY A 249 -14.42 -7.18 9.19
N GLY A 250 -15.56 -6.76 9.73
CA GLY A 250 -15.62 -5.95 10.96
C GLY A 250 -14.97 -6.60 12.21
N LYS A 251 -15.18 -6.00 13.39
CA LYS A 251 -14.59 -6.50 14.64
C LYS A 251 -15.04 -7.93 15.02
N SER A 252 -16.16 -8.40 14.49
CA SER A 252 -16.81 -9.68 14.87
C SER A 252 -16.49 -10.84 13.91
N LEU A 253 -15.31 -10.87 13.31
CA LEU A 253 -14.89 -12.02 12.52
C LEU A 253 -14.72 -13.27 13.41
N LYS A 254 -15.24 -14.41 12.94
CA LYS A 254 -15.13 -15.70 13.62
C LYS A 254 -13.71 -16.26 13.46
N VAL A 255 -13.27 -17.06 14.41
CA VAL A 255 -11.99 -17.79 14.32
C VAL A 255 -11.99 -18.69 13.09
N GLY A 256 -10.89 -18.68 12.33
CA GLY A 256 -10.71 -19.60 11.20
C GLY A 256 -9.98 -18.98 10.01
N ARG A 257 -10.00 -19.71 8.90
CA ARG A 257 -9.30 -19.33 7.67
C ARG A 257 -10.18 -18.46 6.79
N TYR A 258 -9.64 -17.32 6.39
CA TYR A 258 -10.23 -16.43 5.40
C TYR A 258 -9.38 -16.39 4.14
N THR A 259 -10.05 -16.14 3.02
CA THR A 259 -9.44 -15.97 1.71
C THR A 259 -9.66 -14.54 1.25
N VAL A 260 -8.58 -13.85 0.89
CA VAL A 260 -8.59 -12.50 0.35
C VAL A 260 -8.28 -12.58 -1.15
N THR A 261 -9.25 -12.22 -1.97
CA THR A 261 -9.15 -12.25 -3.43
C THR A 261 -9.12 -10.82 -3.95
N SER A 262 -8.01 -10.40 -4.57
CA SER A 262 -7.95 -9.14 -5.30
C SER A 262 -8.15 -9.39 -6.80
N THR A 263 -9.07 -8.66 -7.42
CA THR A 263 -9.29 -8.66 -8.87
C THR A 263 -9.13 -7.25 -9.41
N LEU A 264 -8.09 -7.04 -10.21
CA LEU A 264 -7.82 -5.77 -10.90
C LEU A 264 -8.23 -5.87 -12.36
N ILE A 265 -8.90 -4.85 -12.87
CA ILE A 265 -9.31 -4.69 -14.26
C ILE A 265 -8.43 -3.62 -14.88
N ILE A 266 -7.82 -3.94 -16.02
CA ILE A 266 -6.91 -3.06 -16.74
C ILE A 266 -7.59 -2.50 -17.99
N ALA A 267 -7.88 -1.20 -17.99
CA ALA A 267 -8.35 -0.48 -19.18
C ALA A 267 -7.16 -0.01 -20.05
N PRO A 268 -7.29 -0.02 -21.39
CA PRO A 268 -8.50 -0.34 -22.16
C PRO A 268 -8.68 -1.84 -22.46
N THR A 269 -7.70 -2.69 -22.17
CA THR A 269 -7.71 -4.11 -22.58
C THR A 269 -8.84 -4.95 -21.96
N GLY A 270 -9.43 -4.50 -20.85
CA GLY A 270 -10.38 -5.26 -20.05
C GLY A 270 -9.75 -6.46 -19.32
N ARG A 271 -8.43 -6.66 -19.44
CA ARG A 271 -7.72 -7.80 -18.85
C ARG A 271 -7.89 -7.78 -17.34
N LYS A 272 -8.33 -8.90 -16.78
CA LYS A 272 -8.42 -9.11 -15.34
C LYS A 272 -7.14 -9.75 -14.83
N LEU A 273 -6.60 -9.20 -13.76
CA LEU A 273 -5.50 -9.78 -13.01
C LEU A 273 -6.05 -10.14 -11.63
N THR A 274 -5.93 -11.41 -11.26
CA THR A 274 -6.42 -11.91 -9.97
C THR A 274 -5.25 -12.42 -9.14
N ARG A 275 -5.29 -12.13 -7.83
CA ARG A 275 -4.36 -12.70 -6.84
C ARG A 275 -5.15 -13.08 -5.59
N VAL A 276 -4.83 -14.23 -5.04
CA VAL A 276 -5.47 -14.80 -3.87
C VAL A 276 -4.43 -14.96 -2.78
N GLU A 277 -4.75 -14.51 -1.57
CA GLU A 277 -3.94 -14.70 -0.37
C GLU A 277 -4.81 -15.29 0.74
N HIS A 278 -4.19 -15.97 1.69
CA HIS A 278 -4.88 -16.60 2.81
C HIS A 278 -4.46 -15.97 4.13
N VAL A 279 -5.42 -15.82 5.03
CA VAL A 279 -5.19 -15.28 6.37
C VAL A 279 -5.95 -16.10 7.40
N TRP A 280 -5.24 -16.47 8.46
CA TRP A 280 -5.84 -17.10 9.63
C TRP A 280 -6.20 -16.06 10.67
N LEU A 281 -7.42 -16.14 11.19
CA LEU A 281 -7.84 -15.36 12.35
C LEU A 281 -7.86 -16.25 13.58
N ILE A 282 -6.89 -16.06 14.48
CA ILE A 282 -6.75 -16.84 15.72
C ILE A 282 -6.58 -15.89 16.90
N PRO A 283 -7.58 -15.80 17.80
CA PRO A 283 -7.49 -14.95 18.98
C PRO A 283 -6.28 -15.31 19.86
N VAL A 284 -5.69 -14.29 20.49
CA VAL A 284 -4.48 -14.47 21.34
C VAL A 284 -4.71 -15.50 22.44
N TRP A 285 -5.90 -15.53 23.05
CA TRP A 285 -6.21 -16.47 24.13
C TRP A 285 -6.11 -17.94 23.69
N LEU A 286 -6.43 -18.25 22.43
CA LEU A 286 -6.35 -19.62 21.90
C LEU A 286 -4.88 -20.00 21.67
N ILE A 287 -4.06 -19.06 21.17
CA ILE A 287 -2.61 -19.26 21.02
C ILE A 287 -1.97 -19.51 22.38
N VAL A 288 -2.30 -18.69 23.39
CA VAL A 288 -1.78 -18.82 24.76
C VAL A 288 -2.25 -20.12 25.39
N ALA A 289 -3.54 -20.45 25.33
CA ALA A 289 -4.07 -21.70 25.88
C ALA A 289 -3.40 -22.94 25.26
N THR A 290 -3.23 -22.95 23.94
CA THR A 290 -2.55 -24.05 23.23
C THR A 290 -1.07 -24.14 23.59
N GLY A 291 -0.38 -23.00 23.67
CA GLY A 291 1.03 -22.93 24.08
C GLY A 291 1.24 -23.42 25.51
N THR A 292 0.40 -23.00 26.45
CA THR A 292 0.45 -23.46 27.84
C THR A 292 0.17 -24.97 27.94
N ALA A 293 -0.82 -25.48 27.20
CA ALA A 293 -1.11 -26.91 27.16
C ALA A 293 0.08 -27.74 26.64
N LEU A 294 0.71 -27.30 25.54
CA LEU A 294 1.91 -27.97 25.00
C LEU A 294 3.09 -27.94 25.97
N LEU A 295 3.29 -26.82 26.68
CA LEU A 295 4.34 -26.71 27.69
C LEU A 295 4.10 -27.67 28.86
N LEU A 296 2.84 -27.78 29.34
CA LEU A 296 2.49 -28.74 30.39
C LEU A 296 2.71 -30.19 29.95
N ILE A 297 2.40 -30.51 28.68
CA ILE A 297 2.68 -31.84 28.11
C ILE A 297 4.18 -32.12 28.10
N LEU A 298 5.01 -31.17 27.62
CA LEU A 298 6.47 -31.32 27.59
C LEU A 298 7.06 -31.49 28.99
N VAL A 299 6.58 -30.72 29.97
CA VAL A 299 7.01 -30.85 31.36
C VAL A 299 6.60 -32.22 31.91
N SER A 300 5.37 -32.67 31.64
CA SER A 300 4.89 -33.99 32.09
C SER A 300 5.71 -35.13 31.49
N VAL A 301 6.06 -35.04 30.21
CA VAL A 301 6.94 -36.01 29.53
C VAL A 301 8.35 -35.96 30.12
N GLY A 302 8.92 -34.78 30.35
CA GLY A 302 10.24 -34.63 30.97
C GLY A 302 10.30 -35.20 32.39
N VAL A 303 9.28 -34.96 33.20
CA VAL A 303 9.15 -35.54 34.55
C VAL A 303 8.98 -37.06 34.46
N GLY A 304 8.17 -37.57 33.54
CA GLY A 304 7.98 -39.00 33.30
C GLY A 304 9.29 -39.71 32.92
N ILE A 305 10.06 -39.14 31.99
CA ILE A 305 11.39 -39.65 31.61
C ILE A 305 12.33 -39.64 32.82
N ARG A 306 12.37 -38.56 33.60
CA ARG A 306 13.22 -38.46 34.80
C ARG A 306 12.86 -39.52 35.84
N MET A 307 11.58 -39.72 36.11
CA MET A 307 11.09 -40.75 37.04
C MET A 307 11.43 -42.17 36.55
N PHE A 308 11.24 -42.45 35.26
CA PHE A 308 11.56 -43.76 34.68
C PHE A 308 13.05 -44.10 34.78
N VAL A 309 13.93 -43.13 34.51
CA VAL A 309 15.38 -43.32 34.67
C VAL A 309 15.76 -43.53 36.14
N HIS A 310 15.16 -42.77 37.07
CA HIS A 310 15.45 -42.93 38.50
C HIS A 310 14.99 -44.30 39.03
N ASN A 311 13.80 -44.76 38.64
CA ASN A 311 13.29 -46.07 39.07
C ASN A 311 14.12 -47.25 38.54
N ARG A 312 14.65 -47.14 37.32
CA ARG A 312 15.58 -48.15 36.77
C ARG A 312 16.93 -48.18 37.49
N ARG A 313 17.42 -47.03 37.98
CA ARG A 313 18.64 -47.00 38.81
C ARG A 313 18.43 -47.73 40.15
N GLY A 314 17.24 -47.62 40.75
CA GLY A 314 16.88 -48.39 41.95
C GLY A 314 16.85 -49.90 41.71
N LEU A 315 16.31 -50.35 40.57
CA LEU A 315 16.31 -51.77 40.20
C LEU A 315 17.71 -52.31 39.91
N ALA A 316 18.60 -51.52 39.30
CA ALA A 316 19.98 -51.93 39.05
C ALA A 316 20.78 -52.10 40.35
N VAL A 317 20.55 -51.24 41.35
CA VAL A 317 21.18 -51.36 42.67
C VAL A 317 20.61 -52.57 43.43
N ALA A 318 19.29 -52.79 43.39
CA ALA A 318 18.66 -53.93 44.04
C ALA A 318 19.08 -55.28 43.42
N LEU A 319 19.29 -55.33 42.10
CA LEU A 319 19.85 -56.51 41.43
C LEU A 319 21.31 -56.75 41.81
N ALA A 320 22.11 -55.71 41.98
CA ALA A 320 23.51 -55.84 42.41
C ALA A 320 23.60 -56.34 43.86
N GLU A 321 22.71 -55.89 44.76
CA GLU A 321 22.68 -56.31 46.16
C GLU A 321 22.23 -57.78 46.31
N VAL A 322 21.29 -58.25 45.47
CA VAL A 322 20.88 -59.67 45.44
C VAL A 322 22.00 -60.57 44.89
N ASP A 323 22.78 -60.10 43.92
CA ASP A 323 23.92 -60.84 43.37
C ASP A 323 25.07 -60.94 44.39
N GLU A 324 25.29 -59.87 45.17
CA GLU A 324 26.26 -59.85 46.28
C GLU A 324 25.84 -60.80 47.42
N ASP A 325 24.55 -60.87 47.77
CA ASP A 325 24.00 -61.81 48.76
C ASP A 325 24.10 -63.29 48.29
N LEU A 326 23.89 -63.55 47.00
CA LEU A 326 24.06 -64.88 46.40
C LEU A 326 25.54 -65.30 46.38
N ALA A 327 26.45 -64.37 46.07
CA ALA A 327 27.89 -64.60 46.11
C ALA A 327 28.42 -64.78 47.54
N GLY A 328 27.82 -64.10 48.53
CA GLY A 328 28.13 -64.25 49.95
C GLY A 328 27.70 -65.62 50.51
N LYS A 329 26.56 -66.16 50.06
CA LYS A 329 26.11 -67.51 50.44
C LYS A 329 26.95 -68.62 49.82
N ALA A 330 27.34 -68.50 48.55
CA ALA A 330 28.20 -69.47 47.90
C ALA A 330 29.59 -69.59 48.57
N ARG A 331 30.14 -68.47 49.08
CA ARG A 331 31.41 -68.46 49.84
C ARG A 331 31.34 -69.06 51.25
N ALA A 332 30.15 -69.18 51.84
CA ALA A 332 29.99 -69.77 53.17
C ALA A 332 29.93 -71.31 53.13
N ASP A 333 29.50 -71.88 51.99
CA ASP A 333 29.37 -73.32 51.81
C ASP A 333 30.68 -74.01 51.37
N ASP A 334 31.61 -73.27 50.75
CA ASP A 334 32.91 -73.79 50.26
C ASP A 334 34.07 -73.68 51.29
N ALA A 335 33.81 -73.25 52.53
CA ALA A 335 34.83 -73.08 53.58
C ALA A 335 35.01 -74.31 54.51
N PHE A 336 34.57 -75.48 54.08
CA PHE A 336 34.87 -76.78 54.70
C PHE A 336 35.62 -77.67 53.69
N ASP A 337 36.85 -77.26 53.41
CA ASP A 337 37.99 -78.14 53.09
C ASP A 337 38.13 -79.16 54.26
N GLU A 338 38.55 -80.41 54.12
CA GLU A 338 39.54 -80.99 53.23
C GLU A 338 39.59 -82.50 53.59
N HIS A 339 39.65 -83.44 52.64
CA HIS A 339 40.54 -84.63 52.73
C HIS A 339 40.43 -85.55 51.51
N ASP A 340 41.61 -85.85 50.98
CA ASP A 340 42.08 -87.08 50.33
C ASP A 340 41.76 -87.42 48.86
N ALA A 341 42.89 -87.53 48.14
CA ALA A 341 43.35 -88.70 47.38
C ALA A 341 43.05 -88.79 45.88
N ASP A 342 44.14 -88.54 45.13
CA ASP A 342 44.87 -89.46 44.25
C ASP A 342 44.20 -90.20 43.08
N GLU A 343 44.86 -89.98 41.92
CA GLU A 343 45.25 -90.91 40.83
C GLU A 343 44.32 -91.33 39.67
N GLU A 344 44.88 -91.14 38.46
CA GLU A 344 44.73 -91.85 37.16
C GLU A 344 43.42 -91.74 36.36
N SER A 345 43.36 -91.66 35.01
CA SER A 345 44.33 -91.72 33.91
C SER A 345 43.67 -91.22 32.59
N SER A 346 44.50 -90.76 31.63
CA SER A 346 44.39 -90.79 30.14
C SER A 346 43.10 -90.27 29.45
N VAL A 347 43.14 -89.45 28.39
CA VAL A 347 43.63 -89.73 27.02
C VAL A 347 43.73 -88.39 26.23
N HIS A 348 44.72 -88.32 25.33
CA HIS A 348 44.91 -87.41 24.20
C HIS A 348 43.67 -86.73 23.59
N ASP A 349 43.79 -85.46 23.18
CA ASP A 349 44.02 -85.13 21.77
C ASP A 349 44.55 -83.70 21.59
N GLU A 350 45.47 -83.57 20.63
CA GLU A 350 46.18 -82.35 20.24
C GLU A 350 45.25 -81.37 19.50
N GLY A 351 45.56 -80.08 19.60
CA GLY A 351 44.85 -79.04 18.86
C GLY A 351 45.42 -77.66 19.12
N ASP A 352 46.72 -77.49 18.89
CA ASP A 352 47.37 -76.20 18.72
C ASP A 352 46.66 -75.40 17.61
N ILE A 353 46.47 -74.10 17.83
CA ILE A 353 46.81 -73.01 16.90
C ILE A 353 46.78 -71.72 17.72
N ASP A 354 47.99 -71.25 18.01
CA ASP A 354 48.29 -69.85 18.25
C ASP A 354 47.88 -69.01 17.02
N ASP A 355 47.33 -67.82 17.21
CA ASP A 355 48.12 -66.66 16.78
C ASP A 355 47.68 -65.36 17.46
N ASP A 356 48.69 -64.74 18.01
CA ASP A 356 48.79 -63.38 18.49
C ASP A 356 48.79 -62.43 17.29
N SER A 357 48.13 -61.29 17.40
CA SER A 357 48.63 -60.06 16.78
C SER A 357 47.87 -58.87 17.32
N SER A 358 48.47 -58.33 18.36
CA SER A 358 48.59 -56.89 18.57
C SER A 358 49.19 -56.14 17.36
N LEU A 359 49.22 -54.81 17.48
CA LEU A 359 49.89 -53.79 16.65
C LEU A 359 48.97 -53.09 15.63
N ASP A 360 48.59 -51.83 15.90
CA ASP A 360 49.29 -50.59 15.47
C ASP A 360 48.85 -50.24 14.03
N ASP A 361 48.72 -49.03 13.52
CA ASP A 361 49.04 -47.68 13.95
C ASP A 361 48.36 -46.73 12.94
N GLU A 362 48.31 -45.44 13.29
CA GLU A 362 48.45 -44.25 12.43
C GLU A 362 47.69 -44.09 11.07
N HIS A 363 46.93 -43.00 10.95
CA HIS A 363 47.19 -41.84 10.06
C HIS A 363 46.36 -41.92 8.76
N VAL A 364 45.98 -40.88 8.02
CA VAL A 364 45.85 -39.42 8.14
C VAL A 364 45.21 -38.96 6.80
N THR A 365 44.83 -37.68 6.70
CA THR A 365 44.39 -36.91 5.50
C THR A 365 42.96 -37.17 5.01
N ALA A 366 42.00 -36.24 5.01
CA ALA A 366 41.96 -34.84 4.54
C ALA A 366 42.14 -34.70 3.02
N ASP A 367 41.05 -34.39 2.31
CA ASP A 367 41.04 -33.28 1.34
C ASP A 367 39.60 -32.81 1.03
N PRO A 368 39.29 -31.53 1.23
CA PRO A 368 38.17 -30.82 0.64
C PRO A 368 38.62 -29.94 -0.54
N SER A 369 38.20 -30.25 -1.77
CA SER A 369 38.32 -29.38 -2.93
C SER A 369 36.92 -28.85 -3.34
N VAL A 370 36.53 -27.60 -3.06
CA VAL A 370 36.97 -26.29 -3.62
C VAL A 370 36.21 -25.92 -4.92
N PRO A 371 35.93 -24.63 -5.16
CA PRO A 371 34.68 -24.14 -5.74
C PRO A 371 34.87 -23.40 -7.09
N ASP A 372 33.79 -22.69 -7.45
CA ASP A 372 33.71 -21.46 -8.23
C ASP A 372 33.43 -21.61 -9.74
N GLU A 373 32.35 -20.97 -10.19
CA GLU A 373 32.40 -20.08 -11.35
C GLU A 373 31.11 -19.21 -11.43
N ARG A 374 31.34 -17.90 -11.21
CA ARG A 374 30.79 -16.72 -11.94
C ARG A 374 29.36 -16.24 -11.74
#